data_AF-A0A0S8DWP3-F1
#
_entry.id   AF-A0A0S8DWP3-F1
#
_cell.length_a   1.000
_cell.length_b   1.000
_cell.length_c   1.000
_cell.angle_alpha   90.00
_cell.angle_beta   90.00
_cell.angle_gamma   90.00
#
_symmetry.space_group_name_H-M   'P 1'
#
loop_
_entity.id
_entity.type
_entity.pdbx_description
1 polymer ?
#
loop_
_entity_poly.entity_id
_entity_poly.type
_entity_poly.pdbx_seq_one_letter_code
_entity_poly.pdbx_strand_id
1 'polypeptide(L)'
;MTQQPSHHASAASPRPLPQLGLIARLAIGSSLIAASCLVALGWVLEPTGGATYREVIWSHALSKQSLPTALLVAGLSLVTCVGALTWLLALLGSFRVAGPLYRLARNLEAALGGEPLIGVRRGDALQDTVARLATATAALDQHYAALREAAAAAALVLDDPRARQEGLRTLAEVERRVRL
;
A
#
# COMPACT_ATOMS: atom_id res chain seq x y z
N MET A 1 18.02 24.54 35.68
CA MET A 1 16.58 24.26 35.58
C MET A 1 16.32 23.75 34.17
N THR A 2 16.35 22.42 34.01
CA THR A 2 16.26 21.70 32.75
C THR A 2 14.80 21.33 32.49
N GLN A 3 14.15 22.01 31.54
CA GLN A 3 12.84 21.62 31.04
C GLN A 3 13.00 20.43 30.10
N GLN A 4 12.45 19.30 30.55
CA GLN A 4 12.34 18.04 29.84
C GLN A 4 11.11 18.12 28.90
N PRO A 5 11.27 18.02 27.57
CA PRO A 5 10.12 18.01 26.68
C PRO A 5 9.42 16.66 26.77
N SER A 6 8.19 16.70 27.26
CA SER A 6 7.24 15.59 27.33
C SER A 6 6.96 15.03 25.94
N HIS A 7 7.36 13.77 25.75
CA HIS A 7 6.88 12.89 24.69
C HIS A 7 5.35 12.77 24.79
N HIS A 8 4.62 13.62 24.07
CA HIS A 8 3.23 13.32 23.72
C HIS A 8 3.23 12.26 22.62
N ALA A 9 3.20 11.00 23.05
CA ALA A 9 2.75 9.89 22.24
C ALA A 9 1.30 10.18 21.81
N SER A 10 1.16 10.77 20.62
CA SER A 10 -0.12 10.97 19.96
C SER A 10 -0.69 9.58 19.67
N ALA A 11 -1.60 9.13 20.53
CA ALA A 11 -2.40 7.93 20.34
C ALA A 11 -3.28 8.15 19.11
N ALA A 12 -2.74 7.77 17.95
CA ALA A 12 -3.46 7.74 16.69
C ALA A 12 -4.59 6.71 16.82
N SER A 13 -5.78 7.20 17.16
CA SER A 13 -7.03 6.44 17.09
C SER A 13 -7.13 5.76 15.71
N PRO A 14 -7.39 4.44 15.64
CA PRO A 14 -7.45 3.71 14.38
C PRO A 14 -8.62 4.25 13.56
N ARG A 15 -8.32 5.11 12.58
CA ARG A 15 -9.32 5.56 11.62
C ARG A 15 -9.80 4.33 10.84
N PRO A 16 -11.12 4.09 10.73
CA PRO A 16 -11.63 3.00 9.92
C PRO A 16 -11.12 3.21 8.50
N LEU A 17 -10.21 2.34 8.07
CA LEU A 17 -9.60 2.42 6.75
C LEU A 17 -10.73 2.34 5.71
N PRO A 18 -10.86 3.29 4.77
CA PRO A 18 -11.86 3.25 3.69
C PRO A 18 -11.75 1.99 2.81
N GLN A 19 -10.69 1.21 3.03
CA GLN A 19 -10.36 -0.09 2.49
C GLN A 19 -11.38 -1.17 2.89
N LEU A 20 -11.92 -1.12 4.11
CA LEU A 20 -12.94 -2.06 4.54
C LEU A 20 -14.22 -1.89 3.72
N GLY A 21 -14.57 -0.66 3.36
CA GLY A 21 -15.79 -0.37 2.60
C GLY A 21 -15.77 -0.90 1.17
N LEU A 22 -14.63 -0.89 0.50
CA LEU A 22 -14.52 -1.34 -0.90
C LEU A 22 -14.41 -2.87 -0.98
N ILE A 23 -13.65 -3.49 -0.06
CA ILE A 23 -13.59 -4.95 0.09
C ILE A 23 -14.97 -5.46 0.54
N ALA A 24 -15.64 -4.79 1.48
CA ALA A 24 -17.00 -5.15 1.89
C ALA A 24 -17.99 -5.03 0.73
N ARG A 25 -17.94 -3.99 -0.10
CA ARG A 25 -18.82 -3.86 -1.28
C ARG A 25 -18.59 -4.97 -2.30
N LEU A 26 -17.33 -5.36 -2.54
CA LEU A 26 -16.99 -6.47 -3.43
C LEU A 26 -17.43 -7.82 -2.84
N ALA A 27 -17.20 -8.04 -1.55
CA ALA A 27 -17.65 -9.24 -0.85
C ALA A 27 -19.18 -9.35 -0.86
N ILE A 28 -19.89 -8.26 -0.56
CA ILE A 28 -21.36 -8.18 -0.62
C ILE A 28 -21.83 -8.43 -2.06
N GLY A 29 -21.18 -7.85 -3.06
CA GLY A 29 -21.52 -8.10 -4.47
C GLY A 29 -21.39 -9.57 -4.84
N SER A 30 -20.28 -10.21 -4.45
CA SER A 30 -20.06 -11.64 -4.71
C SER A 30 -21.04 -12.54 -3.95
N SER A 31 -21.40 -12.20 -2.71
CA SER A 31 -22.37 -12.97 -1.94
C SER A 31 -23.79 -12.80 -2.47
N LEU A 32 -24.14 -11.61 -2.98
CA LEU A 32 -25.42 -11.36 -3.63
C LEU A 32 -25.55 -12.18 -4.91
N ILE A 33 -24.49 -12.24 -5.72
CA ILE A 33 -24.47 -13.04 -6.96
C ILE A 33 -24.57 -14.52 -6.61
N ALA A 34 -23.79 -15.01 -5.64
CA ALA A 34 -23.86 -16.39 -5.19
C ALA A 34 -25.25 -16.75 -4.64
N ALA A 35 -25.85 -15.87 -3.82
CA ALA A 35 -27.20 -16.05 -3.29
C ALA A 35 -28.24 -16.06 -4.42
N SER A 36 -28.11 -15.17 -5.40
CA SER A 36 -29.03 -15.12 -6.55
C SER A 36 -28.95 -16.40 -7.40
N CYS A 37 -27.76 -16.95 -7.62
CA CYS A 37 -27.57 -18.25 -8.26
C CYS A 37 -28.22 -19.38 -7.47
N LEU A 38 -28.10 -19.36 -6.14
CA LEU A 38 -28.69 -20.38 -5.26
C LEU A 38 -30.23 -20.32 -5.27
N VAL A 39 -30.81 -19.11 -5.26
CA VAL A 39 -32.25 -18.90 -5.39
C VAL A 39 -32.76 -19.34 -6.76
N ALA A 40 -32.04 -19.01 -7.84
CA ALA A 40 -32.37 -19.46 -9.19
C ALA A 40 -32.30 -20.99 -9.31
N LEU A 41 -31.29 -21.62 -8.70
CA LEU A 41 -31.19 -23.08 -8.64
C LEU A 41 -32.36 -23.68 -7.86
N GLY A 42 -32.75 -23.07 -6.75
CA GLY A 42 -33.92 -23.46 -5.96
C GLY A 42 -35.21 -23.40 -6.78
N TRP A 43 -35.42 -22.32 -7.51
CA TRP A 43 -36.56 -22.16 -8.43
C TRP A 43 -36.58 -23.21 -9.55
N VAL A 44 -35.42 -23.57 -10.10
CA VAL A 44 -35.32 -24.61 -11.13
C VAL A 44 -35.56 -26.01 -10.54
N LEU A 45 -35.23 -26.21 -9.26
CA LEU A 45 -35.42 -27.49 -8.57
C LEU A 45 -36.81 -27.64 -7.94
N GLU A 46 -37.56 -26.56 -7.74
CA GLU A 46 -38.87 -26.58 -7.09
C GLU A 46 -39.89 -27.24 -8.04
N PRO A 47 -40.38 -28.46 -7.71
CA PRO A 47 -41.33 -29.12 -8.57
C PRO A 47 -42.65 -28.35 -8.48
N THR A 48 -43.04 -27.72 -9.58
CA THR A 48 -44.37 -27.11 -9.72
C THR A 48 -45.44 -28.18 -9.58
N GLY A 49 -45.97 -28.34 -8.37
CA GLY A 49 -47.22 -29.02 -8.06
C GLY A 49 -47.23 -30.54 -8.22
N GLY A 50 -47.56 -31.25 -7.15
CA GLY A 50 -48.01 -32.64 -7.25
C GLY A 50 -48.74 -33.08 -6.00
N ALA A 51 -50.06 -33.08 -6.02
CA ALA A 51 -50.93 -33.52 -4.91
C ALA A 51 -50.96 -35.06 -4.77
N THR A 52 -50.18 -35.80 -5.58
CA THR A 52 -50.28 -37.25 -5.69
C THR A 52 -48.94 -37.95 -5.44
N TYR A 53 -48.94 -39.06 -4.68
CA TYR A 53 -47.76 -39.87 -4.33
C TYR A 53 -46.94 -40.33 -5.57
N ARG A 54 -47.59 -40.45 -6.72
CA ARG A 54 -46.98 -40.79 -8.02
C ARG A 54 -46.10 -39.67 -8.58
N GLU A 55 -46.46 -38.41 -8.35
CA GLU A 55 -45.69 -37.23 -8.77
C GLU A 55 -44.44 -37.04 -7.90
N VAL A 56 -44.48 -37.48 -6.64
CA VAL A 56 -43.32 -37.47 -5.73
C VAL A 56 -42.24 -38.48 -6.16
N ILE A 57 -42.63 -39.67 -6.62
CA ILE A 57 -41.68 -40.69 -7.10
C ILE A 57 -41.09 -40.27 -8.46
N TRP A 58 -41.91 -39.68 -9.34
CA TRP A 58 -41.44 -39.17 -10.63
C TRP A 58 -40.53 -37.95 -10.49
N SER A 59 -40.82 -37.02 -9.56
CA SER A 59 -39.92 -35.90 -9.27
C SER A 59 -38.59 -36.36 -8.66
N HIS A 60 -38.58 -37.45 -7.89
CA HIS A 60 -37.33 -38.08 -7.42
C HIS A 60 -36.51 -38.73 -8.54
N ALA A 61 -37.16 -39.36 -9.52
CA ALA A 61 -36.47 -39.92 -10.68
C ALA A 61 -35.91 -38.82 -11.61
N LEU A 62 -36.69 -37.74 -11.83
CA LEU A 62 -36.26 -36.58 -12.61
C LEU A 62 -35.13 -35.79 -11.93
N SER A 63 -35.19 -35.67 -10.59
CA SER A 63 -34.18 -35.01 -9.77
C SER A 63 -32.81 -35.71 -9.86
N LYS A 64 -32.76 -37.05 -9.94
CA LYS A 64 -31.49 -37.78 -10.12
C LYS A 64 -30.80 -37.50 -11.45
N GLN A 65 -31.56 -37.22 -12.50
CA GLN A 65 -31.01 -36.99 -13.84
C GLN A 65 -30.49 -35.56 -14.01
N SER A 66 -31.11 -34.59 -13.33
CA SER A 66 -30.68 -33.18 -13.34
C SER A 66 -29.64 -32.84 -12.27
N LEU A 67 -29.50 -33.66 -11.22
CA LEU A 67 -28.52 -33.48 -10.14
C LEU A 67 -27.08 -33.27 -10.63
N PRO A 68 -26.50 -34.12 -11.51
CA PRO A 68 -25.12 -33.92 -11.97
C PRO A 68 -24.97 -32.62 -12.76
N THR A 69 -25.94 -32.28 -13.61
CA THR A 69 -25.91 -31.04 -14.40
C THR A 69 -26.04 -29.81 -13.51
N ALA A 70 -26.93 -29.83 -12.53
CA ALA A 70 -27.10 -28.76 -11.54
C ALA A 70 -25.83 -28.58 -10.69
N LEU A 71 -25.19 -29.68 -10.28
CA LEU A 71 -23.96 -29.65 -9.49
C LEU A 71 -22.78 -29.10 -10.31
N LEU A 72 -22.70 -29.44 -11.60
CA LEU A 72 -21.71 -28.87 -12.52
C LEU A 72 -21.91 -27.36 -12.71
N VAL A 73 -23.15 -26.91 -12.96
CA VAL A 73 -23.45 -25.48 -13.12
C VAL A 73 -23.13 -24.72 -11.84
N ALA A 74 -23.53 -25.25 -10.68
CA ALA A 74 -23.21 -24.66 -9.39
C ALA A 74 -21.69 -24.59 -9.15
N GLY A 75 -20.97 -25.69 -9.38
CA GLY A 75 -19.52 -25.75 -9.22
C GLY A 75 -18.80 -24.79 -10.16
N LEU A 76 -19.19 -24.75 -11.43
CA LEU A 76 -18.62 -23.82 -12.42
C LEU A 76 -18.85 -22.37 -12.00
N SER A 77 -20.07 -22.03 -11.58
CA SER A 77 -20.40 -20.68 -11.11
C SER A 77 -19.56 -20.26 -9.90
N LEU A 78 -19.32 -21.18 -8.98
CA LEU A 78 -18.52 -20.93 -7.77
C LEU A 78 -17.05 -20.70 -8.11
N VAL A 79 -16.47 -21.54 -8.98
CA VAL A 79 -15.09 -21.38 -9.46
C VAL A 79 -14.91 -20.06 -10.21
N THR A 80 -15.85 -19.71 -11.09
CA THR A 80 -15.80 -18.41 -11.80
C THR A 80 -15.87 -17.23 -10.83
N CYS A 81 -16.71 -17.31 -9.79
CA CYS A 81 -16.80 -16.26 -8.77
C CYS A 81 -15.49 -16.12 -7.97
N VAL A 82 -14.90 -17.23 -7.52
CA VAL A 82 -13.62 -17.22 -6.80
C VAL A 82 -12.49 -16.70 -7.69
N GLY A 83 -12.45 -17.11 -8.95
CA GLY A 83 -11.48 -16.63 -9.93
C GLY A 83 -11.58 -15.13 -10.16
N ALA A 84 -12.80 -14.60 -10.35
CA ALA A 84 -13.04 -13.18 -10.50
C ALA A 84 -12.60 -12.38 -9.26
N LEU A 85 -12.89 -12.91 -8.06
CA LEU A 85 -12.53 -12.26 -6.80
C LEU A 85 -11.01 -12.23 -6.59
N THR A 86 -10.34 -13.34 -6.88
CA THR A 86 -8.87 -13.44 -6.86
C THR A 86 -8.22 -12.47 -7.85
N TRP A 87 -8.76 -12.41 -9.08
CA TRP A 87 -8.30 -11.47 -10.11
C TRP A 87 -8.45 -10.01 -9.65
N LEU A 88 -9.60 -9.65 -9.08
CA LEU A 88 -9.86 -8.31 -8.54
C LEU A 88 -8.89 -7.95 -7.42
N LEU A 89 -8.61 -8.87 -6.50
CA LEU A 89 -7.63 -8.68 -5.43
C LEU A 89 -6.22 -8.48 -5.99
N ALA A 90 -5.84 -9.26 -7.00
CA ALA A 90 -4.54 -9.12 -7.67
C ALA A 90 -4.41 -7.76 -8.38
N LEU A 91 -5.45 -7.32 -9.10
CA LEU A 91 -5.48 -5.99 -9.71
C LEU A 91 -5.40 -4.88 -8.65
N LEU A 92 -6.16 -5.01 -7.57
CA LEU A 92 -6.16 -4.04 -6.48
C LEU A 92 -4.77 -3.94 -5.83
N GLY A 93 -4.11 -5.08 -5.61
CA GLY A 93 -2.73 -5.15 -5.14
C GLY A 93 -1.76 -4.48 -6.12
N SER A 94 -1.88 -4.79 -7.41
CA SER A 94 -1.02 -4.22 -8.45
C SER A 94 -1.15 -2.69 -8.51
N PHE A 95 -2.36 -2.14 -8.59
CA PHE A 95 -2.54 -0.69 -8.67
C PHE A 95 -2.09 0.05 -7.41
N ARG A 96 -2.27 -0.53 -6.22
CA ARG A 96 -1.88 0.13 -4.97
C ARG A 96 -0.42 -0.03 -4.60
N VAL A 97 0.27 -1.06 -5.09
CA VAL A 97 1.70 -1.25 -4.83
C VAL A 97 2.52 -0.62 -5.95
N ALA A 98 2.18 -0.85 -7.22
CA ALA A 98 2.98 -0.38 -8.34
C ALA A 98 3.02 1.15 -8.45
N GLY A 99 1.90 1.84 -8.20
CA GLY A 99 1.84 3.30 -8.28
C GLY A 99 2.76 4.00 -7.27
N PRO A 100 2.62 3.74 -5.95
CA PRO A 100 3.49 4.31 -4.94
C PRO A 100 4.95 3.89 -5.09
N LEU A 101 5.21 2.65 -5.50
CA LEU A 101 6.57 2.13 -5.67
C LEU A 101 7.27 2.77 -6.88
N TYR A 102 6.54 3.00 -7.97
CA TYR A 102 7.02 3.80 -9.11
C TYR A 102 7.35 5.24 -8.69
N ARG A 103 6.49 5.89 -7.90
CA ARG A 103 6.75 7.25 -7.37
C ARG A 103 7.96 7.29 -6.45
N LEU A 104 8.13 6.27 -5.60
CA LEU A 104 9.31 6.15 -4.75
C LEU A 104 10.60 6.02 -5.59
N ALA A 105 10.58 5.17 -6.62
CA ALA A 105 11.72 5.02 -7.53
C ALA A 105 12.06 6.34 -8.24
N ARG A 106 11.05 7.05 -8.75
CA ARG A 106 11.24 8.37 -9.35
C ARG A 106 11.79 9.41 -8.37
N ASN A 107 11.35 9.37 -7.10
CA ASN A 107 11.86 10.26 -6.06
C ASN A 107 13.32 9.97 -5.70
N LEU A 108 13.75 8.71 -5.74
CA LEU A 108 15.16 8.36 -5.57
C LEU A 108 16.00 8.88 -6.73
N GLU A 109 15.52 8.74 -7.96
CA GLU A 109 16.20 9.31 -9.14
C GLU A 109 16.28 10.84 -9.06
N ALA A 110 15.19 11.52 -8.68
CA ALA A 110 15.17 12.97 -8.49
C ALA A 110 16.15 13.43 -7.41
N ALA A 111 16.19 12.72 -6.27
CA ALA A 111 17.13 13.01 -5.18
C ALA A 111 18.59 12.88 -5.63
N LEU A 112 18.92 11.89 -6.47
CA LEU A 112 20.25 11.73 -7.04
C LEU A 112 20.59 12.84 -8.05
N GLY A 113 19.59 13.34 -8.77
CA GLY A 113 19.73 14.44 -9.73
C GLY A 113 19.71 15.85 -9.10
N GLY A 114 19.44 15.97 -7.79
CA GLY A 114 19.22 17.25 -7.13
C GLY A 114 17.91 17.94 -7.52
N GLU A 115 16.96 17.18 -8.08
CA GLU A 115 15.64 17.66 -8.47
C GLU A 115 14.63 17.59 -7.29
N PRO A 116 13.60 18.45 -7.29
CA PRO A 116 12.58 18.42 -6.25
C PRO A 116 11.79 17.11 -6.25
N LEU A 117 11.58 16.57 -5.04
CA LEU A 117 10.83 15.32 -4.82
C LEU A 117 9.36 15.47 -5.24
N ILE A 118 8.82 14.43 -5.90
CA ILE A 118 7.42 14.36 -6.32
C ILE A 118 6.55 14.12 -5.08
N GLY A 119 5.52 14.96 -4.91
CA GLY A 119 4.56 14.85 -3.82
C GLY A 119 3.81 13.50 -3.83
N VAL A 120 3.75 12.88 -2.65
CA VAL A 120 3.03 11.61 -2.44
C VAL A 120 1.58 11.88 -2.08
N ARG A 121 0.65 11.07 -2.61
CA ARG A 121 -0.79 11.25 -2.37
C ARG A 121 -1.13 10.84 -0.93
N ARG A 122 -2.09 11.55 -0.31
CA ARG A 122 -2.64 11.18 1.01
C ARG A 122 -3.17 9.74 0.98
N GLY A 123 -2.62 8.90 1.86
CA GLY A 123 -3.06 7.50 2.02
C GLY A 123 -2.24 6.45 1.25
N ASP A 124 -1.12 6.84 0.63
CA ASP A 124 -0.14 5.87 0.11
C ASP A 124 0.65 5.24 1.26
N ALA A 125 0.87 3.93 1.19
CA ALA A 125 1.56 3.17 2.24
C ALA A 125 3.04 3.57 2.42
N LEU A 126 3.62 4.30 1.46
CA LEU A 126 5.02 4.72 1.43
C LEU A 126 5.23 6.20 1.83
N GLN A 127 4.19 6.88 2.33
CA GLN A 127 4.33 8.28 2.75
C GLN A 127 5.42 8.48 3.80
N ASP A 128 5.48 7.60 4.81
CA ASP A 128 6.49 7.68 5.86
C ASP A 128 7.90 7.49 5.31
N THR A 129 8.07 6.56 4.36
CA THR A 129 9.36 6.32 3.70
C THR A 129 9.80 7.54 2.89
N VAL A 130 8.90 8.16 2.14
CA VAL A 130 9.23 9.37 1.37
C VAL A 130 9.50 10.57 2.29
N ALA A 131 8.79 10.70 3.40
CA ALA A 131 9.06 11.75 4.39
C ALA A 131 10.46 11.59 5.00
N ARG A 132 10.85 10.35 5.32
CA ARG A 132 12.22 10.03 5.78
C ARG A 132 13.26 10.34 4.71
N LEU A 133 13.00 9.98 3.45
CA LEU A 133 13.89 10.31 2.34
C LEU A 133 14.07 11.82 2.20
N ALA A 134 12.99 12.59 2.22
CA ALA A 134 13.04 14.06 2.13
C ALA A 134 13.83 14.69 3.30
N THR A 135 13.71 14.12 4.49
CA THR A 135 14.48 14.57 5.67
C THR A 135 15.96 14.27 5.49
N ALA A 136 16.29 13.07 4.99
CA ALA A 136 17.67 12.67 4.74
C ALA A 136 18.34 13.51 3.64
N THR A 137 17.63 13.80 2.53
CA THR A 137 18.15 14.65 1.46
C THR A 137 18.39 16.08 1.95
N ALA A 138 17.45 16.65 2.72
CA ALA A 138 17.63 17.97 3.30
C ALA A 138 18.83 18.05 4.26
N ALA A 139 19.06 17.00 5.05
CA ALA A 139 20.24 16.92 5.92
C ALA A 139 21.55 16.85 5.11
N LEU A 140 21.58 16.08 4.03
CA LEU A 140 22.73 16.02 3.11
C LEU A 140 23.01 17.36 2.47
N ASP A 141 21.99 18.06 1.96
CA ASP A 141 22.14 19.38 1.36
C ASP A 141 22.72 20.40 2.35
N GLN A 142 22.23 20.38 3.60
CA GLN A 142 22.78 21.21 4.68
C GLN A 142 24.25 20.88 4.97
N HIS A 143 24.62 19.59 4.97
CA HIS A 143 26.01 19.18 5.16
C HIS A 143 26.91 19.63 4.02
N TYR A 144 26.48 19.48 2.76
CA TYR A 144 27.23 19.96 1.62
C TYR A 144 27.41 21.49 1.63
N ALA A 145 26.37 22.23 2.03
CA ALA A 145 26.46 23.68 2.20
C ALA A 145 27.50 24.06 3.27
N ALA A 146 27.42 23.45 4.46
CA ALA A 146 28.36 23.69 5.54
C ALA A 146 29.82 23.32 5.15
N LEU A 147 30.01 22.22 4.43
CA LEU A 147 31.32 21.80 3.95
C LEU A 147 31.88 22.80 2.93
N ARG A 148 31.02 23.32 2.04
CA ARG A 148 31.41 24.32 1.03
C ARG A 148 31.79 25.65 1.66
N GLU A 149 31.05 26.08 2.69
CA GLU A 149 31.39 27.26 3.48
C GLU A 149 32.72 27.08 4.21
N ALA A 150 32.93 25.94 4.87
CA ALA A 150 34.18 25.63 5.55
C ALA A 150 35.38 25.56 4.58
N ALA A 151 35.19 24.98 3.39
CA ALA A 151 36.21 24.93 2.35
C ALA A 151 36.54 26.33 1.81
N ALA A 152 35.54 27.17 1.58
CA ALA A 152 35.75 28.56 1.16
C ALA A 152 36.48 29.38 2.22
N ALA A 153 36.11 29.23 3.49
CA ALA A 153 36.80 29.86 4.61
C ALA A 153 38.26 29.41 4.72
N ALA A 154 38.52 28.10 4.57
CA ALA A 154 39.88 27.56 4.56
C ALA A 154 40.71 28.07 3.37
N ALA A 155 40.10 28.25 2.19
CA ALA A 155 40.77 28.79 1.01
C ALA A 155 41.22 30.25 1.19
N LEU A 156 40.39 31.10 1.81
CA LEU A 156 40.76 32.49 2.14
C LEU A 156 41.93 32.58 3.12
N VAL A 157 42.03 31.57 3.97
CA VAL A 157 43.01 31.43 5.03
C VAL A 157 44.35 30.87 4.51
N LEU A 158 44.34 30.16 3.37
CA LEU A 158 45.51 29.50 2.79
C LEU A 158 46.58 30.48 2.25
N ASP A 159 46.27 31.78 2.12
CA ASP A 159 47.24 32.85 1.81
C ASP A 159 48.07 33.31 3.02
N ASP A 160 47.71 32.92 4.25
CA ASP A 160 48.47 33.21 5.48
C ASP A 160 48.84 31.92 6.25
N PRO A 161 50.13 31.61 6.46
CA PRO A 161 50.56 30.36 7.11
C PRO A 161 50.05 30.17 8.54
N ARG A 162 49.71 31.24 9.27
CA ARG A 162 49.13 31.12 10.62
C ARG A 162 47.65 30.76 10.57
N ALA A 163 46.91 31.40 9.68
CA ALA A 163 45.50 31.12 9.50
C ALA A 163 45.31 29.66 9.05
N ARG A 164 46.22 29.12 8.21
CA ARG A 164 46.17 27.74 7.69
C ARG A 164 46.08 26.68 8.79
N GLN A 165 46.74 26.88 9.94
CA GLN A 165 46.62 25.96 11.09
C GLN A 165 45.25 26.01 11.77
N GLU A 166 44.61 27.19 11.78
CA GLU A 166 43.28 27.39 12.35
C GLU A 166 42.21 26.75 11.46
N GLY A 167 42.30 26.94 10.14
CA GLY A 167 41.41 26.31 9.15
C GLY A 167 41.40 24.78 9.22
N LEU A 168 42.58 24.17 9.37
CA LEU A 168 42.72 22.71 9.53
C LEU A 168 42.12 22.19 10.84
N ARG A 169 42.16 22.99 11.93
CA ARG A 169 41.51 22.62 13.19
C ARG A 169 39.99 22.62 13.07
N THR A 170 39.42 23.64 12.45
CA THR A 170 37.97 23.68 12.18
C THR A 170 37.51 22.54 11.27
N LEU A 171 38.31 22.18 10.26
CA LEU A 171 37.98 21.05 9.37
C LEU A 171 37.98 19.71 10.13
N ALA A 172 38.97 19.49 11.01
CA ALA A 172 39.04 18.31 11.86
C ALA A 172 37.89 18.22 12.86
N GLU A 173 37.40 19.37 13.35
CA GLU A 173 36.26 19.43 14.27
C GLU A 173 34.94 19.09 13.58
N VAL A 174 34.75 19.54 12.34
CA VAL A 174 33.63 19.13 11.48
C VAL A 174 33.70 17.63 11.18
N GLU A 175 34.87 17.08 10.82
CA GLU A 175 35.04 15.63 10.60
C GLU A 175 34.71 14.81 11.85
N ARG A 176 35.04 15.33 13.05
CA ARG A 176 34.75 14.67 14.33
C ARG A 176 33.26 14.64 14.64
N ARG A 177 32.51 15.69 14.29
CA ARG A 177 31.05 15.73 14.43
C ARG A 177 30.34 14.79 13.46
N VAL A 178 30.98 14.44 12.34
CA VAL A 178 30.43 13.54 11.32
C VAL A 178 30.58 12.05 11.69
N ARG A 179 31.50 11.69 12.58
CA ARG A 179 31.72 10.29 13.01
C ARG A 179 30.86 9.82 14.20
N LEU A 180 30.06 10.70 14.80
CA LEU A 180 29.12 10.41 15.89
C LEU A 180 27.69 10.34 15.37
#